data_AF-A0A9E3BY38-F1
#
_entry.id   AF-A0A9E3BY38-F1
#
_cell.length_a   1.000
_cell.length_b   1.000
_cell.length_c   1.000
_cell.angle_alpha   90.00
_cell.angle_beta   90.00
_cell.angle_gamma   90.00
#
_symmetry.space_group_name_H-M   'P 1'
#
loop_
_entity.id
_entity.type
_entity.pdbx_description
1 polymer ?
#
loop_
_entity_poly.entity_id
_entity_poly.type
_entity_poly.pdbx_seq_one_letter_code
_entity_poly.pdbx_strand_id
1 'polypeptide(L)'
;MASIYFGLLALGAALAAPLAAIGAGIGEGMIFASAIQSIARQPEAQGRVQTLMFLTFALVETLFIFGFVIFLILLGKLPTPDQLNTLIQK
;
A
#
# COMPACT_ATOMS: atom_id res chain seq x y z
N MET A 1 4.79 8.36 29.05
CA MET A 1 3.58 7.85 28.35
C MET A 1 3.43 8.47 26.97
N ALA A 2 3.47 9.80 26.82
CA ALA A 2 3.34 10.47 25.51
C ALA A 2 4.41 10.04 24.48
N SER A 3 5.68 9.92 24.90
CA SER A 3 6.78 9.45 24.03
C SER A 3 6.54 8.06 23.43
N ILE A 4 6.02 7.12 24.23
CA ILE A 4 5.71 5.75 23.79
C ILE A 4 4.58 5.78 22.75
N TYR A 5 3.51 6.56 23.01
CA TYR A 5 2.40 6.71 22.08
C TYR A 5 2.85 7.23 20.70
N PHE A 6 3.67 8.28 20.66
CA PHE A 6 4.19 8.81 19.40
C PHE A 6 5.17 7.87 18.71
N GLY A 7 6.00 7.14 19.46
CA GLY A 7 6.85 6.10 18.91
C GLY A 7 6.05 5.01 18.19
N LEU A 8 4.95 4.54 18.80
CA LEU A 8 4.06 3.55 18.18
C LEU A 8 3.32 4.10 16.96
N LEU A 9 2.87 5.35 16.98
CA LEU A 9 2.28 6.01 15.81
C LEU A 9 3.29 6.12 14.66
N ALA A 10 4.53 6.52 14.93
CA ALA A 10 5.57 6.65 13.93
C ALA A 10 5.93 5.31 13.30
N LEU A 11 6.03 4.24 14.11
CA LEU A 11 6.20 2.88 13.62
C LEU A 11 5.02 2.42 12.76
N GLY A 12 3.79 2.70 13.20
CA GLY A 12 2.59 2.38 12.42
C GLY A 12 2.58 3.06 11.06
N ALA A 13 2.91 4.36 11.00
CA ALA A 13 3.03 5.11 9.75
C ALA A 13 4.14 4.53 8.86
N ALA A 14 5.33 4.28 9.42
CA ALA A 14 6.47 3.75 8.66
C ALA A 14 6.21 2.37 8.04
N LEU A 15 5.30 1.56 8.62
CA LEU A 15 5.00 0.21 8.15
C LEU A 15 3.76 0.14 7.24
N ALA A 16 2.77 1.00 7.42
CA ALA A 16 1.48 0.89 6.74
C ALA A 16 1.59 0.94 5.20
N ALA A 17 2.26 1.94 4.65
CA ALA A 17 2.41 2.07 3.19
C ALA A 17 3.39 1.03 2.59
N PRO A 18 4.59 0.78 3.16
CA PRO A 18 5.51 -0.20 2.58
C PRO A 18 4.99 -1.63 2.58
N LEU A 19 4.30 -2.07 3.64
CA LEU A 19 3.71 -3.41 3.67
C LEU A 19 2.59 -3.58 2.64
N ALA A 20 1.76 -2.55 2.48
CA ALA A 20 0.74 -2.53 1.43
C ALA A 20 1.38 -2.57 0.03
N ALA A 21 2.44 -1.79 -0.20
CA ALA A 21 3.17 -1.75 -1.47
C ALA A 21 3.80 -3.10 -1.83
N ILE A 22 4.38 -3.81 -0.86
CA ILE A 22 4.96 -5.14 -1.08
C ILE A 22 3.87 -6.13 -1.50
N GLY A 23 2.74 -6.15 -0.79
CA GLY A 23 1.63 -7.04 -1.13
C GLY A 23 1.06 -6.77 -2.53
N ALA A 24 0.88 -5.49 -2.87
CA ALA A 24 0.40 -5.07 -4.18
C ALA A 24 1.40 -5.42 -5.29
N GLY A 25 2.67 -5.06 -5.14
CA GLY A 25 3.69 -5.34 -6.15
C GLY A 25 3.87 -6.83 -6.46
N ILE A 26 3.78 -7.70 -5.44
CA ILE A 26 3.79 -9.15 -5.66
C ILE A 26 2.53 -9.60 -6.41
N GLY A 27 1.34 -9.16 -5.95
CA GLY A 27 0.06 -9.54 -6.56
C GLY A 27 -0.04 -9.10 -8.02
N GLU A 28 0.33 -7.86 -8.32
CA GLU A 28 0.35 -7.30 -9.66
C GLU A 28 1.34 -8.03 -10.56
N GLY A 29 2.57 -8.27 -10.07
CA GLY A 29 3.57 -9.03 -10.81
C GLY A 29 3.05 -10.39 -11.27
N MET A 30 2.31 -11.10 -10.40
CA MET A 30 1.67 -12.37 -10.74
C MET A 30 0.53 -12.21 -11.74
N ILE A 31 -0.34 -11.20 -11.57
CA ILE A 31 -1.45 -10.90 -12.48
C ILE A 31 -0.94 -10.62 -13.90
N PHE A 32 0.03 -9.71 -14.04
CA PHE A 32 0.58 -9.34 -15.33
C PHE A 32 1.38 -10.48 -15.97
N ALA A 33 2.18 -11.22 -15.20
CA ALA A 33 2.90 -12.39 -15.72
C ALA A 33 1.95 -13.45 -16.27
N SER A 34 0.86 -13.75 -15.54
CA SER A 34 -0.16 -14.70 -15.99
C SER A 34 -0.88 -14.22 -17.24
N ALA A 35 -1.28 -12.94 -17.27
CA ALA A 35 -1.94 -12.35 -18.43
C ALA A 35 -1.07 -12.39 -19.69
N ILE A 36 0.22 -12.03 -19.58
CA ILE A 36 1.18 -12.07 -20.70
C ILE A 36 1.33 -13.50 -21.22
N GLN A 37 1.48 -14.49 -20.33
CA GLN A 37 1.59 -15.89 -20.74
C GLN A 37 0.30 -16.40 -21.41
N SER A 38 -0.87 -16.02 -20.90
CA SER A 38 -2.16 -16.39 -21.51
C SER A 38 -2.32 -15.79 -22.90
N ILE A 39 -2.00 -14.51 -23.07
CA ILE A 39 -2.08 -13.81 -24.37
C ILE A 39 -1.09 -14.41 -25.36
N ALA A 40 0.14 -14.71 -24.93
CA ALA A 40 1.15 -15.32 -25.80
C ALA A 40 0.73 -16.71 -26.32
N ARG A 41 -0.03 -17.48 -25.53
CA ARG A 41 -0.52 -18.81 -25.91
C ARG A 41 -1.82 -18.76 -26.72
N GLN A 42 -2.65 -17.75 -26.50
CA GLN A 42 -3.96 -17.57 -27.16
C GLN A 42 -4.18 -16.09 -27.50
N PRO A 43 -3.60 -15.59 -28.59
CA PRO A 43 -3.70 -14.19 -28.99
C PRO A 43 -5.15 -13.74 -29.22
N GLU A 44 -6.03 -14.65 -29.68
CA GLU A 44 -7.43 -14.38 -29.95
C GLU A 44 -8.22 -14.06 -28.66
N ALA A 45 -7.72 -14.50 -27.50
CA ALA A 45 -8.34 -14.25 -26.20
C ALA A 45 -7.89 -12.92 -25.55
N GLN A 46 -7.04 -12.13 -26.21
CA GLN A 46 -6.41 -10.94 -25.62
C GLN A 46 -7.39 -9.99 -24.96
N GLY A 47 -8.49 -9.62 -25.64
CA GLY A 47 -9.47 -8.68 -25.08
C GLY A 47 -10.12 -9.17 -23.78
N ARG A 48 -10.44 -10.47 -23.72
CA ARG A 48 -11.02 -11.10 -22.52
C ARG A 48 -9.99 -11.19 -21.38
N VAL A 49 -8.75 -11.56 -21.69
CA VAL A 49 -7.67 -11.62 -20.69
C VAL A 49 -7.35 -10.24 -20.12
N GLN A 50 -7.26 -9.20 -20.96
CA GLN A 50 -7.02 -7.83 -20.49
C GLN A 50 -8.15 -7.33 -19.59
N THR A 51 -9.40 -7.65 -19.91
CA THR A 51 -10.55 -7.29 -19.06
C THR A 51 -10.44 -7.90 -17.67
N LEU A 52 -10.11 -9.19 -17.58
CA LEU A 52 -9.91 -9.87 -16.30
C LEU A 52 -8.67 -9.35 -15.57
N MET A 53 -7.57 -9.09 -16.29
CA MET A 53 -6.32 -8.55 -15.75
C MET A 53 -6.56 -7.20 -15.07
N PHE A 54 -7.26 -6.26 -15.72
CA PHE A 54 -7.52 -4.95 -15.13
C PHE A 54 -8.53 -5.01 -13.98
N LEU A 55 -9.50 -5.93 -14.03
CA LEU A 55 -10.42 -6.16 -12.91
C LEU A 55 -9.65 -6.63 -11.67
N THR A 56 -8.77 -7.63 -11.80
CA THR A 56 -7.99 -8.14 -10.67
C THR A 56 -6.94 -7.15 -10.19
N PHE A 57 -6.28 -6.44 -11.12
CA PHE A 57 -5.39 -5.32 -10.82
C PHE A 57 -6.10 -4.26 -9.96
N ALA A 58 -7.30 -3.81 -10.36
CA ALA A 58 -8.04 -2.81 -9.60
C ALA A 58 -8.43 -3.28 -8.18
N LEU A 59 -8.70 -4.58 -8.00
CA LEU A 59 -8.98 -5.16 -6.68
C LEU A 59 -7.73 -5.15 -5.78
N VAL A 60 -6.56 -5.48 -6.33
CA VAL A 60 -5.28 -5.41 -5.62
C VAL A 60 -4.94 -3.96 -5.26
N GLU A 61 -5.09 -3.05 -6.22
CA GLU A 61 -4.77 -1.64 -6.04
C GLU A 61 -5.69 -0.97 -5.01
N THR A 62 -6.95 -1.41 -4.89
CA THR A 62 -7.85 -0.93 -3.83
C THR A 62 -7.30 -1.23 -2.43
N LEU A 63 -6.68 -2.40 -2.23
CA LEU A 63 -6.06 -2.76 -0.94
C LEU A 63 -4.80 -1.92 -0.68
N PHE A 64 -4.01 -1.65 -1.72
CA PHE A 64 -2.88 -0.74 -1.63
C PHE A 64 -3.32 0.66 -1.18
N ILE A 65 -4.35 1.21 -1.83
CA ILE A 65 -4.91 2.52 -1.52
C ILE A 65 -5.39 2.58 -0.06
N PHE A 66 -6.02 1.52 0.46
CA PHE A 66 -6.40 1.50 1.88
C PHE A 66 -5.19 1.60 2.81
N GLY A 67 -4.11 0.86 2.54
CA GLY A 67 -2.85 0.96 3.29
C GLY A 67 -2.21 2.34 3.18
N PHE A 68 -2.23 2.94 1.99
CA PHE A 68 -1.70 4.27 1.75
C PHE A 68 -2.53 5.38 2.45
N VAL A 69 -3.85 5.27 2.44
CA VAL A 69 -4.74 6.20 3.17
C VAL A 69 -4.48 6.11 4.67
N ILE A 70 -4.34 4.91 5.23
CA ILE A 70 -3.98 4.73 6.65
C ILE A 70 -2.64 5.40 6.95
N PHE A 71 -1.63 5.21 6.09
CA PHE A 71 -0.34 5.89 6.22
C PHE A 71 -0.50 7.42 6.29
N LEU A 72 -1.25 8.03 5.36
CA LEU A 72 -1.48 9.48 5.34
C LEU A 72 -2.18 9.96 6.62
N ILE A 73 -3.18 9.21 7.11
CA ILE A 73 -3.89 9.53 8.36
C ILE A 73 -2.94 9.48 9.56
N LEU A 74 -2.07 8.48 9.63
CA LEU A 74 -1.11 8.36 10.74
C LEU A 74 -0.03 9.45 10.66
N LEU A 75 0.45 9.76 9.46
CA LEU A 75 1.42 10.83 9.23
C LEU A 75 0.87 12.19 9.69
N GLY A 76 -0.39 12.49 9.39
CA GLY A 76 -1.05 13.71 9.84
C GLY A 76 -1.30 13.81 11.35
N LYS A 77 -1.11 12.71 12.10
CA LYS A 77 -1.23 12.68 13.56
C LYS A 77 0.11 12.77 14.29
N LEU A 78 1.23 12.76 13.56
CA LEU A 78 2.55 12.90 14.17
C LEU A 78 2.82 14.35 14.59
N PRO A 79 3.34 14.59 15.80
CA PRO A 79 3.66 15.94 16.27
C PRO A 79 4.86 16.49 15.50
N THR A 80 4.90 17.82 15.34
CA THR A 80 6.11 18.47 14.80
C THR A 80 7.28 18.31 15.77
N PRO A 81 8.54 18.43 15.31
CA PRO A 81 9.71 18.34 16.19
C PRO A 81 9.63 19.29 17.40
N ASP A 82 9.11 20.50 17.20
CA ASP A 82 8.94 21.48 18.28
C ASP A 82 7.90 21.02 19.31
N GLN A 83 6.75 20.52 18.85
CA GLN A 83 5.71 19.95 19.71
C GLN A 83 6.26 18.74 20.48
N LEU A 84 7.00 17.87 19.81
CA LEU A 84 7.60 16.68 20.43
C LEU A 84 8.56 17.07 21.57
N ASN A 85 9.43 18.06 21.36
CA ASN A 85 10.35 18.54 22.40
C ASN A 85 9.61 19.11 23.62
N THR A 86 8.54 19.87 23.40
CA THR A 86 7.72 20.39 24.52
C THR A 86 6.96 19.29 25.27
N LEU A 87 6.64 18.17 24.63
CA LEU A 87 5.93 17.03 25.22
C LEU A 87 6.86 16.04 25.92
N ILE A 88 8.15 16.04 25.56
CA ILE A 88 9.18 15.21 26.20
C ILE A 88 9.75 15.89 27.46
N GLN A 89 9.83 17.22 27.45
CA GLN A 89 10.39 18.00 28.57
C GLN A 89 9.40 18.25 29.72
N LYS A 90 8.13 17.88 29.56
CA LYS A 90 7.09 17.91 30.59
C LYS A 90 6.89 16.52 31.18
#